data_AF-A0AB36J1P2-F1
#
_entry.id   AF-A0AB36J1P2-F1
#
_cell.length_a   1.000
_cell.length_b   1.000
_cell.length_c   1.000
_cell.angle_alpha   90.00
_cell.angle_beta   90.00
_cell.angle_gamma   90.00
#
_symmetry.space_group_name_H-M   'P 1'
#
loop_
_entity.id
_entity.type
_entity.pdbx_description
1 polymer ?
#
loop_
_entity_poly.entity_id
_entity_poly.type
_entity_poly.pdbx_seq_one_letter_code
_entity_poly.pdbx_strand_id
1 'polypeptide(L)'
;MSDEQWHRIPILPERFEATRDGEIRTRTYEIEHQWRDQLRRRTVPGRILKQRFAATHPRAPKQMIVGISFGGSRAKENKYQMRVAYLVAATFHGLPFDRFDIADVHRWKLRFKDGDVTNCAADNLEWVLNCVDTGDGQQARYEHNLEQWRSSDPAATLSRLFEGAAA
;
A
#
# COMPACT_ATOMS: atom_id res chain seq x y z
N MET A 1 -10.13 -9.81 22.29
CA MET A 1 -8.83 -9.58 21.67
C MET A 1 -9.02 -9.93 20.20
N SER A 2 -9.13 -8.92 19.34
CA SER A 2 -9.20 -9.15 17.89
C SER A 2 -7.90 -9.80 17.45
N ASP A 3 -7.97 -11.00 16.88
CA ASP A 3 -6.82 -11.63 16.25
C ASP A 3 -6.30 -10.67 15.18
N GLU A 4 -5.10 -10.15 15.40
CA GLU A 4 -4.48 -9.18 14.51
C GLU A 4 -4.18 -9.85 13.17
N GLN A 5 -5.09 -9.69 12.22
CA GLN A 5 -5.02 -10.37 10.94
C GLN A 5 -4.05 -9.63 10.03
N TRP A 6 -3.02 -10.35 9.58
CA TRP A 6 -2.05 -9.87 8.60
C TRP A 6 -2.57 -10.10 7.19
N HIS A 7 -2.53 -9.06 6.35
CA HIS A 7 -3.00 -9.10 4.97
C HIS A 7 -1.88 -8.73 4.00
N ARG A 8 -1.83 -9.39 2.85
CA ARG A 8 -0.85 -9.09 1.79
C ARG A 8 -1.03 -7.67 1.28
N ILE A 9 0.07 -6.95 1.10
CA ILE A 9 0.06 -5.61 0.49
C ILE A 9 0.07 -5.76 -1.05
N PRO A 10 -0.99 -5.38 -1.78
CA PRO A 10 -1.18 -5.74 -3.20
C PRO A 10 -0.18 -5.07 -4.17
N ILE A 11 0.36 -3.92 -3.78
CA ILE A 11 1.33 -3.16 -4.57
C ILE A 11 2.79 -3.60 -4.35
N LEU A 12 3.01 -4.53 -3.41
CA LEU A 12 4.34 -5.02 -3.05
C LEU A 12 4.50 -6.50 -3.41
N PRO A 13 5.75 -7.01 -3.44
CA PRO A 13 6.01 -8.45 -3.52
C PRO A 13 5.27 -9.21 -2.41
N GLU A 14 4.91 -10.48 -2.67
CA GLU A 14 4.04 -11.29 -1.81
C GLU A 14 4.54 -11.47 -0.36
N ARG A 15 5.83 -11.22 -0.14
CA ARG A 15 6.45 -11.30 1.18
C ARG A 15 6.05 -10.18 2.14
N PHE A 16 5.35 -9.14 1.71
CA PHE A 16 4.98 -8.01 2.58
C PHE A 16 3.52 -8.08 3.02
N GLU A 17 3.29 -7.86 4.31
CA GLU A 17 1.97 -7.88 4.92
C GLU A 17 1.77 -6.67 5.83
N ALA A 18 0.51 -6.25 6.00
CA ALA A 18 0.07 -5.17 6.86
C ALA A 18 -1.03 -5.64 7.83
N THR A 19 -1.11 -5.03 9.00
CA THR A 19 -2.26 -5.14 9.92
C THR A 19 -3.17 -3.92 9.77
N ARG A 20 -4.41 -4.05 10.26
CA ARG A 20 -5.35 -2.93 10.26
C ARG A 20 -4.86 -1.76 11.11
N ASP A 21 -4.08 -2.01 12.15
CA ASP A 21 -3.58 -0.99 13.07
C ASP A 21 -2.33 -0.24 12.56
N GLY A 22 -1.85 -0.64 11.37
CA GLY A 22 -0.75 0.04 10.68
C GLY A 22 0.62 -0.56 10.90
N GLU A 23 0.71 -1.80 11.39
CA GLU A 23 1.98 -2.54 11.40
C GLU A 23 2.29 -3.11 10.01
N ILE A 24 3.58 -3.18 9.67
CA ILE A 24 4.07 -3.73 8.40
C ILE A 24 5.16 -4.75 8.70
N ARG A 25 5.07 -5.94 8.10
CA ARG A 25 6.08 -7.00 8.25
C ARG A 25 6.51 -7.58 6.91
N THR A 26 7.65 -8.24 6.93
CA THR A 26 8.02 -9.25 5.94
C THR A 26 7.70 -10.64 6.47
N ARG A 27 7.12 -11.50 5.63
CA ARG A 27 7.05 -12.96 5.83
C ARG A 27 8.44 -13.56 5.67
N THR A 28 8.65 -14.75 6.21
CA THR A 28 9.83 -15.55 5.89
C THR A 28 9.82 -15.85 4.39
N TYR A 29 10.95 -15.63 3.72
CA TYR A 29 11.10 -15.87 2.28
C TYR A 29 12.49 -16.42 1.96
N GLU A 30 12.62 -17.05 0.80
CA GLU A 30 13.90 -17.56 0.34
C GLU A 30 14.47 -16.66 -0.76
N ILE A 31 15.78 -16.52 -0.72
CA ILE A 31 16.57 -15.84 -1.74
C ILE A 31 17.44 -16.90 -2.40
N GLU A 32 17.37 -16.97 -3.72
CA GLU A 32 18.33 -17.70 -4.52
C GLU A 32 19.39 -16.75 -5.08
N HIS A 33 20.66 -17.15 -4.97
CA HIS A 33 21.78 -16.42 -5.53
C HIS A 33 22.70 -17.38 -6.27
N GLN A 34 22.83 -17.16 -7.57
CA GLN A 34 23.82 -17.85 -8.39
C GLN A 34 25.18 -17.21 -8.18
N TRP A 35 26.15 -17.97 -7.67
CA TRP A 35 27.54 -17.55 -7.56
C TRP A 35 28.41 -18.54 -8.31
N ARG A 36 28.97 -18.11 -9.44
CA ARG A 36 29.61 -19.00 -10.42
C ARG A 36 28.59 -20.09 -10.83
N ASP A 37 28.99 -21.36 -10.80
CA ASP A 37 28.13 -22.50 -11.16
C ASP A 37 27.34 -23.09 -9.97
N GLN A 38 27.33 -22.41 -8.82
CA GLN A 38 26.60 -22.86 -7.64
C GLN A 38 25.38 -21.99 -7.34
N LEU A 39 24.21 -22.62 -7.27
CA LEU A 39 22.99 -22.02 -6.73
C LEU A 39 23.04 -22.08 -5.20
N ARG A 40 23.07 -20.92 -4.55
CA ARG A 40 22.95 -20.83 -3.09
C ARG A 40 21.58 -20.31 -2.70
N ARG A 41 20.92 -21.01 -1.80
CA ARG A 41 19.65 -20.59 -1.20
C ARG A 41 19.92 -20.06 0.20
N ARG A 42 19.25 -18.96 0.54
CA ARG A 42 19.25 -18.41 1.91
C ARG A 42 17.81 -18.11 2.31
N THR A 43 17.37 -18.71 3.41
CA THR A 43 16.12 -18.34 4.07
C THR A 43 16.32 -17.05 4.86
N VAL A 44 15.44 -16.07 4.64
CA VAL A 44 15.42 -14.80 5.36
C VAL A 44 14.20 -14.81 6.29
N PRO A 45 14.39 -14.71 7.61
CA PRO A 45 13.28 -14.73 8.55
C PRO A 45 12.40 -13.49 8.38
N GLY A 46 11.10 -13.69 8.56
CA GLY A 46 10.14 -12.59 8.65
C GLY A 46 10.43 -11.67 9.85
N ARG A 47 10.04 -10.41 9.74
CA ARG A 47 10.18 -9.42 10.83
C ARG A 47 9.23 -8.26 10.63
N ILE A 48 8.82 -7.64 11.73
CA ILE A 48 8.17 -6.33 11.71
C ILE A 48 9.20 -5.29 11.24
N LEU A 49 8.80 -4.45 10.28
CA LEU A 49 9.67 -3.45 9.71
C LEU A 49 9.70 -2.21 10.61
N LYS A 50 10.90 -1.67 10.84
CA LYS A 50 11.08 -0.44 11.61
C LYS A 50 10.45 0.74 10.87
N GLN A 51 9.38 1.27 11.43
CA GLN A 51 8.74 2.49 10.97
C GLN A 51 9.43 3.71 11.58
N ARG A 52 9.45 4.82 10.86
CA ARG A 52 10.01 6.09 11.36
C ARG A 52 9.27 7.28 10.78
N PHE A 53 9.26 8.37 11.54
CA PHE A 53 8.76 9.64 11.06
C PHE A 53 9.81 10.35 10.19
N ALA A 54 9.51 10.53 8.91
CA ALA A 54 10.34 11.31 8.01
C ALA A 54 9.51 11.98 6.92
N ALA A 55 10.04 13.05 6.35
CA ALA A 55 9.47 13.64 5.15
C ALA A 55 9.99 12.89 3.92
N THR A 56 9.10 12.59 2.97
CA THR A 56 9.51 11.98 1.69
C THR A 56 10.25 12.98 0.78
N HIS A 57 10.07 14.28 1.03
CA HIS A 57 10.78 15.40 0.38
C HIS A 57 10.98 16.56 1.37
N PRO A 58 11.97 17.45 1.16
CA PRO A 58 12.30 18.52 2.12
C PRO A 58 11.14 19.43 2.54
N ARG A 59 10.14 19.61 1.66
CA ARG A 59 8.96 20.46 1.90
C ARG A 59 7.70 19.68 2.27
N ALA A 60 7.76 18.35 2.29
CA ALA A 60 6.60 17.52 2.63
C ALA A 60 6.43 17.45 4.15
N PRO A 61 5.20 17.37 4.67
CA PRO A 61 4.98 17.05 6.07
C PRO A 61 5.63 15.71 6.41
N LYS A 62 6.17 15.60 7.62
CA LYS A 62 6.71 14.33 8.12
C LYS A 62 5.56 13.35 8.28
N GLN A 63 5.76 12.12 7.82
CA GLN A 63 4.79 11.04 7.92
C GLN A 63 5.48 9.76 8.37
N MET A 64 4.71 8.80 8.85
CA MET A 64 5.22 7.47 9.14
C MET A 64 5.63 6.78 7.83
N ILE A 65 6.91 6.42 7.73
CA ILE A 65 7.48 5.73 6.57
C ILE A 65 8.15 4.42 6.98
N VAL A 66 8.22 3.50 6.02
CA VAL A 66 8.91 2.23 6.14
C VAL A 66 9.83 2.01 4.93
N GLY A 67 10.99 1.41 5.18
CA GLY A 67 11.93 1.02 4.13
C GLY A 67 11.50 -0.30 3.50
N ILE A 68 11.18 -0.28 2.20
CA ILE A 68 10.85 -1.44 1.40
C ILE A 68 12.00 -1.73 0.45
N SER A 69 12.50 -2.95 0.48
CA SER A 69 13.51 -3.39 -0.47
C SER A 69 12.92 -4.29 -1.56
N PHE A 70 13.29 -4.00 -2.81
CA PHE A 70 12.96 -4.81 -3.98
C PHE A 70 14.25 -5.45 -4.49
N GLY A 71 14.26 -6.79 -4.57
CA GLY A 71 15.40 -7.56 -5.08
C GLY A 71 15.77 -8.75 -4.20
N GLY A 72 16.25 -9.82 -4.83
CA GLY A 72 16.79 -11.01 -4.15
C GLY A 72 18.29 -10.94 -3.90
N SER A 73 19.08 -10.24 -4.73
CA SER A 73 20.55 -10.24 -4.59
C SER A 73 21.08 -8.96 -3.95
N ARG A 74 22.19 -9.10 -3.19
CA ARG A 74 22.90 -8.01 -2.51
C ARG A 74 23.41 -6.90 -3.45
N ALA A 75 23.44 -7.16 -4.75
CA ALA A 75 23.98 -6.25 -5.77
C ALA A 75 22.95 -5.31 -6.41
N LYS A 76 21.64 -5.57 -6.27
CA LYS A 76 20.57 -4.74 -6.88
C LYS A 76 19.35 -4.60 -5.96
N GLU A 77 19.58 -4.49 -4.65
CA GLU A 77 18.50 -4.23 -3.71
C GLU A 77 18.13 -2.74 -3.75
N ASN A 78 17.11 -2.41 -4.54
CA ASN A 78 16.58 -1.05 -4.56
C ASN A 78 15.76 -0.83 -3.29
N LYS A 79 16.18 0.14 -2.47
CA LYS A 79 15.50 0.51 -1.22
C LYS A 79 14.66 1.75 -1.46
N TYR A 80 13.36 1.63 -1.26
CA TYR A 80 12.41 2.73 -1.35
C TYR A 80 11.84 3.03 0.03
N GLN A 81 11.50 4.29 0.25
CA GLN A 81 10.74 4.69 1.42
C GLN A 81 9.29 4.84 1.00
N MET A 82 8.40 4.11 1.67
CA MET A 82 6.97 4.16 1.41
C MET A 82 6.23 4.62 2.67
N ARG A 83 5.14 5.36 2.47
CA ARG A 83 4.28 5.85 3.56
C ARG A 83 3.46 4.69 4.10
N VAL A 84 3.47 4.48 5.42
CA VAL A 84 2.75 3.39 6.07
C VAL A 84 1.25 3.49 5.78
N ALA A 85 0.68 4.68 5.97
CA ALA A 85 -0.73 4.94 5.67
C ALA A 85 -1.13 4.56 4.22
N TYR A 86 -0.26 4.80 3.23
CA TYR A 86 -0.52 4.39 1.84
C TYR A 86 -0.58 2.86 1.70
N LEU A 87 0.35 2.14 2.35
CA LEU A 87 0.38 0.66 2.32
C LEU A 87 -0.87 0.07 2.99
N VAL A 88 -1.27 0.63 4.14
CA VAL A 88 -2.45 0.18 4.89
C VAL A 88 -3.72 0.45 4.08
N ALA A 89 -3.89 1.67 3.57
CA ALA A 89 -5.05 2.02 2.76
C ALA A 89 -5.14 1.16 1.49
N ALA A 90 -4.02 0.93 0.80
CA ALA A 90 -3.99 0.04 -0.36
C ALA A 90 -4.40 -1.40 -0.02
N THR A 91 -4.10 -1.86 1.20
CA THR A 91 -4.40 -3.23 1.66
C THR A 91 -5.86 -3.40 2.06
N PHE A 92 -6.42 -2.43 2.81
CA PHE A 92 -7.75 -2.58 3.42
C PHE A 92 -8.86 -1.83 2.69
N HIS A 93 -8.53 -0.82 1.89
CA HIS A 93 -9.50 -0.05 1.08
C HIS A 93 -9.30 -0.24 -0.43
N GLY A 94 -8.24 -0.95 -0.82
CA GLY A 94 -7.82 -1.02 -2.22
C GLY A 94 -7.25 0.31 -2.74
N LEU A 95 -7.02 0.36 -4.05
CA LEU A 95 -6.61 1.56 -4.76
C LEU A 95 -7.80 2.09 -5.58
N PRO A 96 -8.16 3.38 -5.44
CA PRO A 96 -9.25 3.97 -6.21
C PRO A 96 -8.79 4.52 -7.58
N PHE A 97 -7.54 4.27 -7.96
CA PHE A 97 -6.92 4.75 -9.19
C PHE A 97 -6.11 3.65 -9.87
N ASP A 98 -5.89 3.82 -11.18
CA ASP A 98 -4.88 3.05 -11.89
C ASP A 98 -3.48 3.55 -11.54
N ARG A 99 -2.65 2.69 -10.93
CA ARG A 99 -1.27 3.00 -10.55
C ARG A 99 -0.36 3.28 -11.76
N PHE A 100 -0.76 2.88 -12.96
CA PHE A 100 -0.03 3.11 -14.19
C PHE A 100 -0.44 4.42 -14.88
N ASP A 101 -1.58 5.00 -14.51
CA ASP A 101 -2.00 6.33 -14.96
C ASP A 101 -1.57 7.39 -13.94
N ILE A 102 -0.50 8.11 -14.28
CA ILE A 102 0.06 9.20 -13.46
C ILE A 102 -1.01 10.28 -13.18
N ALA A 103 -1.84 10.61 -14.17
CA ALA A 103 -2.86 11.64 -14.00
C ALA A 103 -3.92 11.19 -12.98
N ASP A 104 -4.31 9.92 -13.01
CA ASP A 104 -5.26 9.35 -12.06
C ASP A 104 -4.67 9.25 -10.64
N VAL A 105 -3.42 8.81 -10.50
CA VAL A 105 -2.71 8.80 -9.21
C VAL A 105 -2.71 10.19 -8.55
N HIS A 106 -2.46 11.26 -9.33
CA HIS A 106 -2.42 12.63 -8.79
C HIS A 106 -3.79 13.18 -8.38
N ARG A 107 -4.89 12.60 -8.87
CA ARG A 107 -6.25 12.96 -8.48
C ARG A 107 -6.63 12.45 -7.11
N TRP A 108 -5.94 11.46 -6.56
CA TRP A 108 -6.29 10.91 -5.25
C TRP A 108 -5.26 11.27 -4.20
N LYS A 109 -5.76 11.62 -3.03
CA LYS A 109 -4.99 11.87 -1.81
C LYS A 109 -5.50 11.00 -0.69
N LEU A 110 -4.62 10.68 0.23
CA LEU A 110 -4.98 10.00 1.46
C LEU A 110 -5.21 11.03 2.56
N ARG A 111 -6.36 10.96 3.23
CA ARG A 111 -6.74 11.81 4.37
C ARG A 111 -6.76 10.96 5.64
N PHE A 112 -6.35 11.57 6.74
CA PHE A 112 -6.46 11.06 8.11
C PHE A 112 -7.71 11.70 8.72
N LYS A 113 -8.69 10.90 9.14
CA LYS A 113 -9.99 11.39 9.61
C LYS A 113 -9.86 12.23 10.88
N ASP A 114 -8.97 11.82 11.77
CA ASP A 114 -8.63 12.53 13.02
C ASP A 114 -7.59 13.67 12.83
N GLY A 115 -7.02 13.81 11.64
CA GLY A 115 -5.94 14.75 11.35
C GLY A 115 -4.56 14.35 11.90
N ASP A 116 -4.45 13.22 12.61
CA ASP A 116 -3.20 12.72 13.17
C ASP A 116 -2.47 11.80 12.16
N VAL A 117 -1.38 12.31 11.61
CA VAL A 117 -0.53 11.59 10.66
C VAL A 117 0.24 10.42 11.28
N THR A 118 0.21 10.27 12.60
CA THR A 118 0.80 9.12 13.32
C THR A 118 -0.16 7.93 13.37
N ASN A 119 -1.47 8.20 13.38
CA ASN A 119 -2.51 7.18 13.42
C ASN A 119 -2.77 6.60 12.03
N CYS A 120 -2.01 5.55 11.67
CA CYS A 120 -2.11 4.87 10.39
C CYS A 120 -3.12 3.71 10.37
N ALA A 121 -4.01 3.62 11.37
CA ALA A 121 -5.03 2.57 11.40
C ALA A 121 -5.98 2.69 10.19
N ALA A 122 -6.36 1.56 9.61
CA ALA A 122 -7.17 1.51 8.39
C ALA A 122 -8.49 2.28 8.55
N ASP A 123 -9.17 2.14 9.68
CA ASP A 123 -10.41 2.86 9.97
C ASP A 123 -10.25 4.39 10.03
N ASN A 124 -9.06 4.90 10.37
CA ASN A 124 -8.73 6.32 10.37
C ASN A 124 -8.37 6.87 8.98
N LEU A 125 -8.16 6.01 7.99
CA LEU A 125 -7.72 6.41 6.66
C LEU A 125 -8.89 6.49 5.66
N GLU A 126 -8.76 7.36 4.67
CA GLU A 126 -9.66 7.40 3.53
C GLU A 126 -9.01 8.03 2.31
N TRP A 127 -9.38 7.52 1.13
CA TRP A 127 -9.02 8.13 -0.14
C TRP A 127 -9.99 9.25 -0.48
N VAL A 128 -9.46 10.43 -0.82
CA VAL A 128 -10.21 11.62 -1.22
C VAL A 128 -9.69 12.14 -2.55
N LEU A 129 -10.56 12.75 -3.35
CA LEU A 129 -10.15 13.42 -4.58
C LEU A 129 -9.44 14.75 -4.25
N ASN A 130 -8.39 15.04 -5.02
CA ASN A 130 -7.48 16.18 -4.93
C ASN A 130 -7.86 17.28 -5.93
N CYS A 131 -9.15 17.41 -6.24
CA CYS A 131 -9.67 18.48 -7.07
C CYS A 131 -9.92 19.72 -6.19
N VAL A 132 -9.13 20.76 -6.43
CA VAL A 132 -9.28 22.07 -5.78
C VAL A 132 -10.43 22.88 -6.41
N ASP A 133 -10.91 22.49 -7.59
CA ASP A 133 -12.03 23.18 -8.27
C ASP A 133 -12.99 22.17 -8.88
N THR A 134 -14.17 22.03 -8.30
CA THR A 134 -15.48 21.98 -9.01
C THR A 134 -16.57 21.74 -7.96
N GLY A 135 -17.43 22.74 -7.77
CA GLY A 135 -18.42 22.82 -6.68
C GLY A 135 -19.35 21.62 -6.54
N ASP A 136 -19.93 21.49 -5.34
CA ASP A 136 -21.02 20.64 -4.80
C ASP A 136 -21.30 19.22 -5.38
N GLY A 137 -21.14 18.96 -6.68
CA GLY A 137 -21.43 17.68 -7.32
C GLY A 137 -20.36 16.57 -7.19
N GLN A 138 -19.12 16.88 -6.81
CA GLN A 138 -18.06 15.86 -6.70
C GLN A 138 -18.14 15.05 -5.40
N GLN A 139 -18.55 15.68 -4.29
CA GLN A 139 -18.79 15.00 -3.02
C GLN A 139 -19.92 13.96 -3.15
N ALA A 140 -21.02 14.33 -3.83
CA ALA A 140 -22.12 13.42 -4.14
C ALA A 140 -21.70 12.23 -5.03
N ARG A 141 -20.76 12.44 -5.98
CA ARG A 141 -20.19 11.36 -6.79
C ARG A 141 -19.28 10.43 -5.99
N TYR A 142 -18.52 10.95 -5.02
CA TYR A 142 -17.71 10.12 -4.13
C TYR A 142 -18.59 9.22 -3.24
N GLU A 143 -19.63 9.79 -2.64
CA GLU A 143 -20.59 9.04 -1.82
C GLU A 143 -21.29 7.95 -2.63
N HIS A 144 -21.69 8.26 -3.86
CA HIS A 144 -22.24 7.27 -4.80
C HIS A 144 -21.24 6.14 -5.15
N ASN A 145 -19.98 6.46 -5.42
CA ASN A 145 -18.95 5.46 -5.72
C ASN A 145 -18.58 4.60 -4.51
N LEU A 146 -18.60 5.18 -3.30
CA LEU A 146 -18.37 4.45 -2.05
C LEU A 146 -19.53 3.48 -1.77
N GLU A 147 -20.77 3.87 -2.05
CA GLU A 147 -21.92 2.96 -2.02
C GLU A 147 -21.81 1.85 -3.06
N GLN A 148 -21.43 2.16 -4.30
CA GLN A 148 -21.20 1.13 -5.32
C GLN A 148 -20.10 0.15 -4.90
N TRP A 149 -18.98 0.63 -4.35
CA TRP A 149 -17.91 -0.24 -3.86
C TRP A 149 -18.35 -1.10 -2.68
N ARG A 150 -19.06 -0.53 -1.69
CA ARG A 150 -19.61 -1.28 -0.55
C ARG A 150 -20.63 -2.35 -0.98
N SER A 151 -21.35 -2.11 -2.07
CA SER A 151 -22.32 -3.04 -2.65
C SER A 151 -21.69 -4.10 -3.56
N SER A 152 -20.41 -3.94 -3.91
CA SER A 152 -19.67 -4.90 -4.73
C SER A 152 -18.97 -5.91 -3.83
N ASP A 153 -19.20 -7.21 -4.06
CA ASP A 153 -18.50 -8.28 -3.36
C ASP A 153 -16.97 -8.18 -3.63
N PRO A 154 -16.11 -8.03 -2.58
CA PRO A 154 -14.67 -7.87 -2.74
C PRO A 154 -14.00 -8.96 -3.61
N ALA A 155 -14.59 -10.15 -3.68
CA ALA A 155 -14.11 -11.26 -4.50
C ALA A 155 -14.28 -11.01 -6.01
N ALA A 156 -15.32 -10.28 -6.43
CA ALA A 156 -15.60 -10.02 -7.85
C ALA A 156 -14.74 -8.89 -8.44
N THR A 157 -14.36 -7.90 -7.62
CA THR A 157 -13.46 -6.81 -8.02
C THR A 157 -12.04 -7.29 -8.26
N LEU A 158 -11.58 -8.29 -7.50
CA LEU A 158 -10.27 -8.93 -7.69
C LEU A 158 -10.18 -9.66 -9.04
N SER A 159 -11.23 -10.36 -9.49
CA SER A 159 -11.20 -11.07 -10.78
C SER A 159 -11.05 -10.12 -11.99
N ARG A 160 -11.73 -8.96 -11.97
CA ARG A 160 -11.59 -7.96 -13.05
C ARG A 160 -10.20 -7.31 -13.13
N LEU A 161 -9.47 -7.25 -12.01
CA LEU A 161 -8.10 -6.72 -11.96
C LEU A 161 -7.07 -7.66 -12.62
N PHE A 162 -7.39 -8.94 -12.85
CA PHE A 162 -6.48 -9.91 -13.47
C PHE A 162 -6.88 -10.36 -14.89
N GLU A 163 -8.12 -10.12 -15.33
CA GLU A 163 -8.57 -10.46 -16.69
C GLU A 163 -8.15 -9.44 -17.75
N GLY A 164 -7.77 -8.21 -17.38
CA GLY A 164 -7.34 -7.16 -18.32
C GLY A 164 -5.90 -7.28 -18.85
N ALA A 165 -5.13 -8.29 -18.44
CA ALA A 165 -3.72 -8.46 -18.81
C ALA A 165 -3.46 -9.51 -19.91
N ALA A 166 -4.52 -10.05 -20.54
CA ALA A 166 -4.42 -11.13 -21.52
C ALA A 166 -5.05 -10.81 -22.90
N ALA A 167 -5.09 -9.54 -23.30
CA ALA A 167 -5.47 -9.13 -24.66
C ALA A 167 -4.35 -8.32 -25.32
#